data_AF-A0A9W4WTW8-F1
#
_entry.id   AF-A0A9W4WTW8-F1
#
_cell.length_a   1.000
_cell.length_b   1.000
_cell.length_c   1.000
_cell.angle_alpha   90.00
_cell.angle_beta   90.00
_cell.angle_gamma   90.00
#
_symmetry.space_group_name_H-M   'P 1'
#
loop_
_entity.id
_entity.type
_entity.pdbx_description
1 polymer ?
#
loop_
_entity_poly.entity_id
_entity_poly.type
_entity_poly.pdbx_seq_one_letter_code
_entity_poly.pdbx_strand_id
1 'polypeptide(L)'
;MDKTNPSYLIFSPSYNYIITDKFKLPTKLNKHDSATRLRVNDDGLKVVCEGAGYGEAGAIRANRSVPPEVGLFYYEIVIIDRGVHGLVPKLRNN
;
A
#
# COMPACT_ATOMS: atom_id res chain seq x y z
N MET A 1 -12.98 -8.01 -12.94
CA MET A 1 -12.98 -7.24 -11.68
C MET A 1 -13.74 -5.96 -11.93
N ASP A 2 -14.82 -5.77 -11.19
CA ASP A 2 -15.64 -4.57 -11.27
C ASP A 2 -14.81 -3.38 -10.75
N LYS A 3 -14.48 -2.44 -11.63
CA LYS A 3 -13.73 -1.22 -11.31
C LYS A 3 -14.70 -0.17 -10.80
N THR A 4 -15.41 -0.44 -9.71
CA THR A 4 -16.21 0.61 -9.06
C THR A 4 -15.26 1.59 -8.40
N ASN A 5 -15.01 2.71 -9.09
CA ASN A 5 -14.26 3.83 -8.54
C ASN A 5 -14.98 4.32 -7.27
N PRO A 6 -14.29 4.55 -6.14
CA PRO A 6 -14.95 5.01 -4.93
C PRO A 6 -15.75 6.28 -5.20
N SER A 7 -17.00 6.32 -4.74
CA SER A 7 -17.93 7.42 -5.06
C SER A 7 -17.41 8.79 -4.64
N TYR A 8 -16.58 8.85 -3.60
CA TYR A 8 -15.95 10.08 -3.13
C TYR A 8 -14.89 10.66 -4.09
N LEU A 9 -14.46 9.92 -5.12
CA LEU A 9 -13.55 10.41 -6.16
C LEU A 9 -14.27 10.93 -7.41
N ILE A 10 -15.60 10.78 -7.52
CA ILE A 10 -16.35 11.04 -8.77
C ILE A 10 -16.35 12.53 -9.18
N PHE A 11 -15.89 13.44 -8.32
CA PHE A 11 -15.79 14.88 -8.62
C PHE A 11 -14.44 15.50 -8.22
N SER A 12 -13.44 14.69 -7.89
CA SER A 12 -12.12 15.24 -7.59
C SER A 12 -11.37 15.61 -8.86
N PRO A 13 -10.41 16.55 -8.81
CA PRO A 13 -9.49 16.79 -9.93
C PRO A 13 -8.81 15.50 -10.41
N SER A 14 -8.58 14.56 -9.48
CA SER A 14 -8.02 13.22 -9.68
C SER A 14 -8.88 12.32 -10.56
N TYR A 15 -10.20 12.54 -10.65
CA TYR A 15 -11.13 11.70 -11.42
C TYR A 15 -10.68 11.56 -12.86
N ASN A 16 -10.48 12.67 -13.56
CA ASN A 16 -10.06 12.68 -14.97
C ASN A 16 -8.67 12.04 -15.20
N TYR A 17 -7.78 12.07 -14.20
CA TYR A 17 -6.45 11.49 -14.32
C TYR A 17 -6.42 9.97 -14.21
N ILE A 18 -7.34 9.39 -13.41
CA ILE A 18 -7.47 7.94 -13.24
C ILE A 18 -8.08 7.30 -14.50
N ILE A 19 -9.10 7.92 -15.10
CA ILE A 19 -9.77 7.40 -16.31
C ILE A 19 -8.93 7.55 -17.57
N THR A 20 -7.99 8.50 -17.61
CA THR A 20 -7.13 8.74 -18.77
C THR A 20 -5.82 7.94 -18.74
N ASP A 21 -5.55 7.16 -17.67
CA ASP A 21 -4.29 6.44 -17.42
C ASP A 21 -3.04 7.33 -17.60
N LYS A 22 -3.22 8.64 -17.42
CA LYS A 22 -2.18 9.65 -17.65
C LYS A 22 -1.06 9.55 -16.61
N PHE A 23 -1.39 9.06 -15.42
CA PHE A 23 -0.43 8.84 -14.33
C PHE A 23 -0.46 7.40 -13.85
N LYS A 24 0.74 6.86 -13.61
CA LYS A 24 0.89 5.52 -13.06
C LYS A 24 0.87 5.59 -11.54
N LEU A 25 -0.28 5.29 -10.95
CA LEU A 25 -0.47 5.29 -9.49
C LEU A 25 0.16 4.05 -8.83
N PRO A 26 0.47 4.13 -7.52
CA PRO A 26 0.79 2.95 -6.73
C PRO A 26 -0.43 2.01 -6.69
N THR A 27 -0.23 0.74 -7.05
CA THR A 27 -1.31 -0.25 -7.11
C THR A 27 -0.99 -1.54 -6.36
N LYS A 28 0.27 -1.75 -5.99
CA LYS A 28 0.73 -2.93 -5.26
C LYS A 28 2.08 -2.67 -4.57
N LEU A 29 2.46 -3.57 -3.69
CA LEU A 29 3.76 -3.59 -3.02
C LEU A 29 4.88 -4.02 -3.98
N ASN A 30 6.08 -3.50 -3.76
CA ASN A 30 7.26 -3.79 -4.58
C ASN A 30 8.15 -4.84 -3.91
N LYS A 31 8.08 -6.09 -4.37
CA LYS A 31 8.94 -7.17 -3.86
C LYS A 31 10.44 -6.92 -4.02
N HIS A 32 10.84 -6.05 -4.95
CA HIS A 32 12.25 -5.72 -5.20
C HIS A 32 12.74 -4.52 -4.36
N ASP A 33 11.82 -3.73 -3.80
CA ASP A 33 12.10 -2.64 -2.86
C ASP A 33 11.46 -2.97 -1.51
N SER A 34 11.98 -4.06 -0.94
CA SER A 34 11.46 -4.72 0.25
C SER A 34 12.59 -5.27 1.09
N ALA A 35 12.43 -5.26 2.41
CA ALA A 35 13.28 -6.02 3.31
C ALA A 35 13.27 -7.51 2.94
N THR A 36 14.41 -8.19 3.14
CA THR A 36 14.66 -9.58 2.72
C THR A 36 13.74 -10.61 3.37
N ARG A 37 13.20 -10.28 4.54
CA ARG A 37 12.30 -11.13 5.36
C ARG A 37 10.82 -10.95 5.04
N LEU A 38 10.48 -10.00 4.18
CA LEU A 38 9.11 -9.81 3.75
C LEU A 38 8.87 -10.63 2.48
N ARG A 39 7.76 -11.37 2.49
CA ARG A 39 7.22 -12.01 1.29
C ARG A 39 5.94 -11.33 0.89
N VAL A 40 5.84 -11.04 -0.39
CA VAL A 40 4.64 -10.49 -1.00
C VAL A 40 4.00 -11.60 -1.82
N ASN A 41 2.68 -11.73 -1.73
CA ASN A 41 1.93 -12.61 -2.62
C ASN A 41 1.98 -12.12 -4.08
N ASP A 42 1.50 -12.94 -5.01
CA ASP A 42 1.61 -12.68 -6.44
C ASP A 42 0.82 -11.45 -6.93
N ASP A 43 -0.33 -11.15 -6.30
CA ASP A 43 -1.11 -9.94 -6.61
C ASP A 43 -0.46 -8.65 -6.07
N GLY A 44 0.47 -8.79 -5.11
CA GLY A 44 1.22 -7.68 -4.54
C GLY A 44 0.50 -6.91 -3.43
N LEU A 45 -0.60 -7.42 -2.88
CA LEU A 45 -1.44 -6.73 -1.89
C LEU A 45 -1.34 -7.32 -0.48
N LYS A 46 -0.77 -8.52 -0.33
CA LYS A 46 -0.53 -9.16 0.97
C LYS A 46 0.95 -9.30 1.23
N VAL A 47 1.37 -8.91 2.43
CA VAL A 47 2.73 -9.10 2.92
C VAL A 47 2.72 -10.02 4.14
N VAL A 48 3.71 -10.91 4.21
CA VAL A 48 3.98 -11.78 5.36
C VAL A 48 5.40 -11.52 5.81
N CYS A 49 5.60 -11.42 7.13
CA CYS A 49 6.93 -11.34 7.73
C CYS A 49 7.40 -12.74 8.11
N GLU A 50 8.48 -13.22 7.49
CA GLU A 50 9.09 -14.51 7.79
C GLU A 50 10.24 -14.33 8.80
N GLY A 51 10.27 -15.15 9.85
CA GLY A 51 11.42 -15.21 10.77
C GLY A 51 11.59 -13.98 11.67
N ALA A 52 10.49 -13.37 12.13
CA ALA A 52 10.54 -12.21 13.02
C ALA A 52 11.01 -12.60 14.44
N GLY A 53 12.32 -12.49 14.68
CA GLY A 53 12.87 -12.38 16.03
C GLY A 53 12.58 -11.00 16.64
N TYR A 54 12.71 -10.88 17.97
CA TYR A 54 12.48 -9.63 18.69
C TYR A 54 13.42 -8.53 18.18
N GLY A 55 12.88 -7.37 17.78
CA GLY A 55 13.67 -6.19 17.37
C GLY A 55 13.97 -6.05 15.87
N GLU A 56 13.51 -6.97 15.03
CA GLU A 56 13.78 -6.90 13.59
C GLU A 56 12.63 -6.25 12.80
N ALA A 57 12.79 -4.98 12.46
CA ALA A 57 11.84 -4.24 11.64
C ALA A 57 12.10 -4.49 10.14
N GLY A 58 11.02 -4.69 9.37
CA GLY A 58 11.04 -4.77 7.92
C GLY A 58 10.11 -3.73 7.31
N ALA A 59 10.54 -3.10 6.22
CA ALA A 59 9.72 -2.17 5.45
C ALA A 59 9.68 -2.60 3.99
N ILE A 60 8.59 -2.21 3.32
CA ILE A 60 8.37 -2.43 1.90
C ILE A 60 7.73 -1.18 1.30
N ARG A 61 8.13 -0.79 0.10
CA ARG A 61 7.52 0.33 -0.63
C ARG A 61 6.47 -0.17 -1.61
N ALA A 62 5.59 0.74 -2.03
CA ALA A 62 4.73 0.49 -3.18
C ALA A 62 5.56 0.43 -4.48
N ASN A 63 4.97 -0.12 -5.54
CA ASN A 63 5.60 -0.25 -6.86
C ASN A 63 5.87 1.08 -7.57
N ARG A 64 5.26 2.17 -7.11
CA ARG A 64 5.40 3.53 -7.67
C ARG A 64 5.26 4.56 -6.56
N SER A 65 5.81 5.75 -6.78
CA SER A 65 5.51 6.93 -5.96
C SER A 65 4.11 7.46 -6.27
N VAL A 66 3.55 8.20 -5.32
CA VAL A 66 2.34 8.99 -5.52
C VAL A 66 2.71 10.24 -6.33
N PRO A 67 2.14 10.46 -7.53
CA PRO A 67 2.41 11.68 -8.31
C PRO A 67 1.88 12.91 -7.57
N PRO A 68 2.63 14.03 -7.48
CA PRO A 68 2.15 15.26 -6.83
C PRO A 68 0.83 15.80 -7.42
N GLU A 69 0.58 15.54 -8.70
CA GLU A 69 -0.58 16.01 -9.46
C GLU A 69 -1.91 15.40 -9.01
N VAL A 70 -1.87 14.30 -8.24
CA VAL A 70 -3.10 13.65 -7.76
C VAL A 70 -3.86 14.50 -6.74
N GLY A 71 -3.16 15.44 -6.09
CA GLY A 71 -3.67 16.31 -5.01
C GLY A 71 -3.96 15.56 -3.71
N LEU A 72 -4.81 14.54 -3.78
CA LEU A 72 -5.18 13.66 -2.68
C LEU A 72 -5.00 12.20 -3.10
N PHE A 73 -4.31 11.42 -2.27
CA PHE A 73 -4.15 9.98 -2.43
C PHE A 73 -4.52 9.27 -1.13
N TYR A 74 -5.23 8.15 -1.25
CA TYR A 74 -5.75 7.41 -0.12
C TYR A 74 -5.45 5.91 -0.29
N TYR A 75 -5.04 5.27 0.80
CA TYR A 75 -4.88 3.82 0.89
C TYR A 75 -5.19 3.36 2.31
N GLU A 76 -5.62 2.10 2.42
CA GLU A 76 -5.86 1.45 3.70
C GLU A 76 -5.01 0.19 3.81
N ILE A 77 -4.71 -0.21 5.05
CA ILE A 77 -4.03 -1.47 5.36
C ILE A 77 -4.87 -2.20 6.39
N VAL A 78 -5.22 -3.45 6.10
CA VAL A 78 -5.89 -4.34 7.03
C VAL A 78 -4.84 -5.25 7.68
N ILE A 79 -4.79 -5.25 9.01
CA ILE A 79 -3.94 -6.18 9.75
C ILE A 79 -4.66 -7.53 9.84
N ILE A 80 -4.21 -8.50 9.04
CA ILE A 80 -4.76 -9.87 9.03
C ILE A 80 -4.31 -10.65 10.26
N ASP A 81 -3.03 -10.53 10.61
CA ASP A 81 -2.41 -11.15 11.78
C ASP A 81 -1.36 -10.18 12.36
N ARG A 82 -1.35 -10.05 13.68
CA ARG A 82 -0.41 -9.20 14.43
C ARG A 82 0.91 -9.92 14.73
N GLY A 83 0.98 -11.23 14.53
CA GLY A 83 2.10 -12.06 14.95
C GLY A 83 2.33 -12.03 16.46
N VAL A 84 3.48 -12.54 16.90
CA VAL A 84 3.80 -12.76 18.33
C VAL A 84 3.87 -11.46 19.14
N HIS A 85 4.38 -10.37 18.55
CA HIS A 85 4.62 -9.12 19.27
C HIS A 85 3.77 -7.93 18.79
N GLY A 86 2.98 -8.07 17.72
CA GLY A 86 2.11 -6.99 17.26
C GLY A 86 2.83 -5.72 16.83
N LEU A 87 4.10 -5.83 16.40
CA LEU A 87 4.96 -4.71 15.99
C LEU A 87 4.62 -4.22 14.58
N VAL A 88 3.38 -3.80 14.38
CA VAL A 88 2.98 -3.00 13.21
C VAL A 88 3.09 -1.53 13.60
N PRO A 89 3.67 -0.64 12.77
CA PRO A 89 3.68 0.79 13.06
C PRO A 89 2.26 1.26 13.38
N LYS A 90 2.02 1.67 14.62
CA LYS A 90 0.74 2.30 14.99
C LYS A 90 0.74 3.71 14.42
N LEU A 91 -0.26 4.03 13.60
CA LEU A 91 -0.59 5.42 13.33
C LEU A 91 -0.96 6.05 14.68
N ARG A 92 -0.14 7.01 15.15
CA ARG A 92 -0.48 7.80 16.34
C ARG A 92 -1.64 8.72 15.95
N ASN A 93 -2.77 8.54 16.60
CA ASN A 93 -3.82 9.55 16.59
C ASN A 93 -3.33 10.68 17.52
N ASN A 94 -3.25 11.89 16.97
CA ASN A 94 -3.06 13.12 17.74
C ASN A 94 -4.40 13.56 18.35
#